data_AF-A0A529L456-F1
#
_entry.id   AF-A0A529L456-F1
#
_cell.length_a   1.000
_cell.length_b   1.000
_cell.length_c   1.000
_cell.angle_alpha   90.00
_cell.angle_beta   90.00
_cell.angle_gamma   90.00
#
_symmetry.space_group_name_H-M   'P 1'
#
loop_
_entity.id
_entity.type
_entity.pdbx_description
1 polymer ?
#
loop_
_entity_poly.entity_id
_entity_poly.type
_entity_poly.pdbx_seq_one_letter_code
_entity_poly.pdbx_strand_id
1 'polypeptide(L)'
;VVFASSPGVFRIVRGLVMDIKTRDYVAAAQTRGESPWYIMLWEILPNARGPLIVDACLRIGYTTILLGTLGYFGLGLAPESPDWGTAIKDASRLLRS
;
A
#
# COMPACT_ATOMS: atom_id res chain seq x y z
N VAL A 1 -1.98 -8.30 -9.49
CA VAL A 1 -1.55 -7.51 -8.31
C VAL A 1 -2.64 -6.55 -7.83
N VAL A 2 -3.15 -5.66 -8.68
CA VAL A 2 -4.21 -4.68 -8.33
C VAL A 2 -5.49 -5.33 -7.78
N PHE A 3 -6.01 -6.37 -8.43
CA PHE A 3 -7.20 -7.07 -7.95
C PHE A 3 -6.98 -7.91 -6.69
N ALA A 4 -5.75 -8.40 -6.46
CA ALA A 4 -5.42 -9.21 -5.28
C ALA A 4 -5.23 -8.33 -4.02
N SER A 5 -4.75 -7.09 -4.18
CA SER A 5 -4.62 -6.12 -3.10
C SER A 5 -5.89 -5.28 -2.88
N SER A 6 -6.84 -5.29 -3.81
CA SER A 6 -8.12 -4.55 -3.71
C SER A 6 -8.84 -4.71 -2.37
N PRO A 7 -9.05 -5.91 -1.81
CA PRO A 7 -9.82 -6.04 -0.55
C PRO A 7 -9.16 -5.31 0.62
N GLY A 8 -7.82 -5.37 0.70
CA GLY A 8 -7.05 -4.71 1.74
C GLY A 8 -7.07 -3.18 1.59
N VAL A 9 -6.93 -2.69 0.36
CA VAL A 9 -7.03 -1.25 0.05
C VAL A 9 -8.43 -0.74 0.37
N PHE A 10 -9.48 -1.46 -0.02
CA PHE A 10 -10.88 -1.09 0.29
C PHE A 10 -11.15 -1.05 1.80
N ARG A 11 -10.61 -2.00 2.58
CA ARG A 11 -10.78 -2.01 4.04
C ARG A 11 -10.13 -0.79 4.69
N ILE A 12 -8.92 -0.44 4.26
CA ILE A 12 -8.21 0.74 4.77
C ILE A 12 -8.91 2.03 4.38
N VAL A 13 -9.26 2.18 3.09
CA VAL A 13 -10.02 3.32 2.59
C VAL A 13 -11.33 3.48 3.35
N ARG A 14 -12.07 2.38 3.57
CA ARG A 14 -13.33 2.42 4.34
C ARG A 14 -13.09 2.84 5.80
N GLY A 15 -12.03 2.36 6.44
CA GLY A 15 -11.66 2.78 7.79
C GLY A 15 -11.35 4.28 7.85
N LEU A 16 -10.56 4.78 6.90
CA LEU A 16 -10.25 6.19 6.74
C LEU A 16 -11.48 7.06 6.48
N VAL A 17 -12.39 6.60 5.62
CA VAL A 17 -13.64 7.31 5.35
C VAL A 17 -14.53 7.35 6.58
N MET A 18 -14.62 6.26 7.36
CA MET A 18 -15.38 6.25 8.62
C MET A 18 -14.79 7.20 9.66
N ASP A 19 -13.45 7.28 9.76
CA ASP A 19 -12.75 8.22 10.65
C ASP A 19 -12.91 9.68 10.20
N ILE A 20 -12.84 9.93 8.90
CA ILE A 20 -13.01 11.29 8.36
C ILE A 20 -14.47 11.74 8.48
N LYS A 21 -15.44 10.82 8.32
CA LYS A 21 -16.87 11.14 8.38
C LYS A 21 -17.33 11.61 9.77
N THR A 22 -16.61 11.27 10.85
CA THR A 22 -16.93 11.76 12.21
C THR A 22 -16.42 13.17 12.48
N ARG A 23 -15.70 13.79 11.54
CA ARG A 23 -15.14 15.14 11.72
C ARG A 23 -16.16 16.24 11.41
N ASP A 24 -16.06 17.34 12.16
CA ASP A 24 -17.04 18.44 12.14
C ASP A 24 -17.21 19.11 10.76
N TYR A 25 -16.16 19.15 9.94
CA TYR A 25 -16.25 19.73 8.58
C TYR A 25 -17.12 18.89 7.64
N VAL A 26 -17.17 17.56 7.81
CA VAL A 26 -18.05 16.67 7.03
C VAL A 26 -19.50 16.81 7.50
N ALA A 27 -19.71 16.97 8.81
CA ALA A 27 -21.04 17.24 9.35
C ALA A 27 -21.58 18.60 8.86
N ALA A 28 -20.73 19.63 8.83
CA ALA A 28 -21.07 20.95 8.29
C ALA A 28 -21.34 20.96 6.76
N ALA A 29 -20.67 20.10 5.99
CA ALA A 29 -20.96 19.93 4.56
C ALA A 29 -22.30 19.22 4.32
N GLN A 30 -22.64 18.23 5.15
CA GLN A 30 -23.95 17.55 5.09
C GLN A 30 -25.10 18.48 5.47
N THR A 31 -24.95 19.31 6.50
CA THR A 31 -26.00 20.28 6.91
C THR A 31 -26.22 21.38 5.87
N ARG A 32 -25.20 21.71 5.06
CA ARG A 32 -25.33 22.59 3.88
C ARG A 32 -26.09 21.95 2.71
N GLY A 33 -26.38 20.65 2.76
CA GLY A 33 -27.08 19.93 1.69
C GLY A 33 -26.21 19.63 0.48
N GLU A 34 -24.88 19.62 0.63
CA GLU A 34 -23.99 19.29 -0.48
C GLU A 34 -24.09 17.81 -0.88
N SER A 35 -23.95 17.54 -2.17
CA SER A 35 -24.05 16.18 -2.72
C SER A 35 -22.99 15.26 -2.07
N PRO A 36 -23.33 13.99 -1.75
CA PRO A 36 -22.37 13.01 -1.23
C PRO A 36 -21.12 12.85 -2.10
N TRP A 37 -21.26 13.07 -3.42
CA TRP A 37 -20.12 13.03 -4.35
C TRP A 37 -19.14 14.19 -4.16
N TYR A 38 -19.67 15.38 -3.88
CA TYR A 38 -18.84 16.56 -3.61
C TYR A 38 -18.05 16.36 -2.31
N ILE A 39 -18.72 15.91 -1.24
CA ILE A 39 -18.08 15.61 0.04
C ILE A 39 -16.99 14.54 -0.13
N MET A 40 -17.25 13.47 -0.88
CA MET A 40 -16.23 12.44 -1.12
C MET A 40 -14.99 12.97 -1.86
N LEU A 41 -15.17 13.72 -2.95
CA LEU A 41 -14.05 14.14 -3.81
C LEU A 41 -13.31 15.38 -3.31
N TRP A 42 -14.00 16.30 -2.64
CA TRP A 42 -13.43 17.58 -2.22
C TRP A 42 -13.11 17.67 -0.73
N GLU A 43 -13.87 17.00 0.14
CA GLU A 43 -13.61 17.03 1.59
C GLU A 43 -12.79 15.82 2.04
N ILE A 44 -13.16 14.61 1.57
CA ILE A 44 -12.58 13.35 2.07
C ILE A 44 -11.29 13.00 1.32
N LEU A 45 -11.29 13.02 -0.01
CA LEU A 45 -10.15 12.60 -0.84
C LEU A 45 -8.83 13.36 -0.54
N PRO A 46 -8.79 14.70 -0.48
CA PRO A 46 -7.55 15.41 -0.16
C PRO A 46 -7.07 15.19 1.28
N ASN A 47 -7.96 14.85 2.21
CA ASN A 47 -7.59 14.51 3.59
C ASN A 47 -7.09 13.07 3.72
N ALA A 48 -7.64 12.14 2.93
CA ALA A 48 -7.23 10.74 2.93
C ALA A 48 -5.92 10.49 2.17
N ARG A 49 -5.45 11.43 1.34
CA ARG A 49 -4.26 11.25 0.48
C ARG A 49 -2.98 10.91 1.26
N GLY A 50 -2.75 11.54 2.42
CA GLY A 50 -1.54 11.33 3.21
C GLY A 50 -1.43 9.89 3.70
N PRO A 51 -2.45 9.39 4.43
CA PRO A 51 -2.52 7.99 4.86
C PRO A 51 -2.48 6.99 3.69
N LEU A 52 -3.11 7.30 2.54
CA LEU A 52 -3.06 6.44 1.36
C LEU A 52 -1.66 6.31 0.76
N ILE A 53 -0.89 7.40 0.71
CA ILE A 53 0.50 7.37 0.25
C ILE A 53 1.36 6.52 1.19
N VAL A 54 1.17 6.66 2.51
CA VAL A 54 1.89 5.85 3.50
C VAL A 54 1.57 4.35 3.35
N ASP A 55 0.29 3.99 3.17
CA ASP A 55 -0.11 2.60 2.92
C ASP A 55 0.52 2.04 1.63
N ALA A 56 0.54 2.85 0.56
CA ALA A 56 1.18 2.45 -0.70
C ALA A 56 2.68 2.17 -0.52
N CYS A 57 3.41 3.05 0.19
CA CYS A 57 4.82 2.84 0.50
C CYS A 57 5.06 1.57 1.32
N LEU A 58 4.23 1.33 2.35
CA LEU A 58 4.32 0.12 3.18
C LEU A 58 4.12 -1.15 2.34
N ARG A 59 3.16 -1.15 1.43
CA ARG A 59 2.91 -2.29 0.53
C ARG A 59 4.10 -2.57 -0.38
N ILE A 60 4.72 -1.53 -0.93
CA ILE A 60 5.93 -1.67 -1.76
C ILE A 60 7.07 -2.28 -0.93
N GLY A 61 7.27 -1.79 0.30
CA GLY A 61 8.28 -2.32 1.22
C GLY A 61 8.07 -3.80 1.53
N TYR A 62 6.84 -4.18 1.91
CA TYR A 62 6.49 -5.58 2.16
C TYR A 62 6.71 -6.48 0.93
N THR A 63 6.32 -6.00 -0.25
CA THR A 63 6.50 -6.75 -1.51
C THR A 63 7.99 -6.95 -1.81
N THR A 64 8.81 -5.93 -1.57
CA THR A 64 10.27 -5.98 -1.78
C THR A 64 10.92 -6.99 -0.84
N ILE A 65 10.58 -6.96 0.46
CA ILE A 65 11.10 -7.92 1.45
C ILE A 65 10.70 -9.34 1.08
N LEU A 66 9.43 -9.53 0.69
CA LEU A 66 8.93 -10.84 0.28
C LEU A 66 9.71 -11.37 -0.94
N LEU A 67 9.89 -10.56 -1.97
CA LEU A 67 10.66 -10.93 -3.17
C LEU A 67 12.11 -11.29 -2.83
N GLY A 68 12.81 -10.45 -2.07
CA GLY A 68 14.19 -10.73 -1.66
C GLY A 68 14.31 -11.99 -0.79
N THR A 69 13.32 -12.25 0.07
CA THR A 69 13.26 -13.49 0.87
C THR A 69 13.06 -14.71 -0.03
N LEU A 70 12.14 -14.65 -0.99
CA LEU A 70 11.93 -15.73 -1.95
C LEU A 70 13.17 -15.98 -2.81
N GLY A 71 13.83 -14.91 -3.29
CA GLY A 71 15.08 -14.99 -4.05
C GLY A 71 16.21 -15.63 -3.25
N TYR A 72 16.36 -15.27 -1.97
CA TYR A 72 17.34 -15.89 -1.07
C TYR A 72 17.10 -17.41 -0.90
N PHE A 73 15.85 -17.83 -0.74
CA PHE A 73 15.49 -19.25 -0.66
C PHE A 73 15.52 -19.98 -2.01
N GLY A 74 15.71 -19.26 -3.13
CA GLY A 74 15.69 -19.84 -4.49
C GLY A 74 14.29 -20.18 -5.00
N LEU A 75 13.25 -19.65 -4.35
CA LEU A 75 11.84 -19.73 -4.78
C LEU A 75 11.41 -18.44 -5.52
N GLY A 76 12.36 -17.55 -5.80
CA GLY A 76 12.15 -16.28 -6.51
C GLY A 76 12.05 -16.42 -8.02
N LEU A 77 12.08 -15.29 -8.73
CA LEU A 77 11.97 -15.21 -10.19
C LEU A 77 13.04 -16.05 -10.90
N ALA A 78 12.72 -16.52 -12.11
CA ALA A 78 13.63 -17.29 -12.96
C ALA A 78 14.95 -16.51 -13.19
N PRO A 79 16.09 -17.21 -13.36
CA PRO A 79 17.45 -16.63 -13.30
C PRO A 79 17.78 -15.57 -14.37
N GLU A 80 16.86 -15.27 -15.29
CA GLU A 80 16.99 -14.25 -16.33
C GLU A 80 16.85 -12.80 -15.83
N SER A 81 16.38 -12.57 -14.58
CA SER A 81 16.39 -11.25 -13.94
C SER A 81 17.24 -11.28 -12.66
N PRO A 82 18.31 -10.45 -12.54
CA PRO A 82 19.11 -10.39 -11.31
C PRO A 82 18.27 -9.82 -10.17
N ASP A 83 17.87 -10.68 -9.23
CA ASP A 83 17.20 -10.29 -7.99
C ASP A 83 18.23 -10.06 -6.87
N TRP A 84 17.96 -9.07 -6.03
CA TRP A 84 18.81 -8.72 -4.89
C TRP A 84 18.93 -9.88 -3.89
N GLY A 85 17.88 -10.70 -3.75
CA GLY A 85 17.90 -11.90 -2.90
C GLY A 85 18.89 -12.97 -3.36
N THR A 86 18.93 -13.24 -4.66
CA THR A 86 19.90 -14.19 -5.25
C THR A 86 21.33 -13.68 -5.19
N ALA A 87 21.55 -12.38 -5.40
CA ALA A 87 22.88 -11.77 -5.32
C ALA A 87 23.51 -11.89 -3.91
N ILE A 88 22.71 -11.69 -2.85
CA ILE A 88 23.17 -11.85 -1.46
C ILE A 88 23.53 -13.31 -1.17
N LYS A 89 22.73 -14.26 -1.67
CA LYS A 89 22.99 -15.70 -1.52
C LYS A 89 24.33 -16.09 -2.14
N ASP A 90 24.61 -15.64 -3.36
CA ASP A 90 25.87 -15.97 -4.05
C ASP A 90 27.09 -15.33 -3.36
N ALA A 91 26.97 -14.08 -2.91
CA ALA A 91 28.02 -13.41 -2.12
C ALA A 91 28.32 -14.15 -0.81
N SER A 92 27.29 -14.66 -0.12
CA SER A 92 27.47 -15.44 1.11
C SER A 92 28.21 -16.76 0.90
N ARG A 93 28.10 -17.34 -0.30
CA ARG A 93 28.78 -18.59 -0.68
C ARG A 93 30.26 -18.36 -0.98
N LEU A 94 30.58 -17.24 -1.65
CA LEU A 94 31.96 -16.81 -1.94
C LEU A 94 32.75 -16.47 -0.67
N LEU A 95 32.10 -15.89 0.34
CA LEU A 95 32.75 -15.60 1.63
C LEU A 95 33.05 -16.86 2.47
N ARG A 96 32.50 -18.02 2.09
CA ARG A 96 32.65 -19.29 2.82
C ARG A 96 33.72 -20.21 2.20
N SER A 97 34.24 -19.88 1.02
CA SER A 97 35.32 -20.59 0.31
C SER A 97 36.65 -19.87 0.48
#